data_AF-A0A7X0HAD3-F1
#
_entry.id   AF-A0A7X0HAD3-F1
#
_cell.length_a   1.000
_cell.length_b   1.000
_cell.length_c   1.000
_cell.angle_alpha   90.00
_cell.angle_beta   90.00
_cell.angle_gamma   90.00
#
_symmetry.space_group_name_H-M   'P 1'
#
loop_
_entity.id
_entity.type
_entity.pdbx_description
1 polymer ?
#
loop_
_entity_poly.entity_id
_entity_poly.type
_entity_poly.pdbx_seq_one_letter_code
_entity_poly.pdbx_strand_id
1 'polypeptide(L)'
;MTELVEHRQLYVGGTLSDPLGTASNEVVSPHTEQVIGRVPHANEADVDRAVAAARRAFDDGPRPRTSLDERIAVVTRIKDAIAARHEELARVITSEYGLSGSVWTADTERGVDLVRQAGTGTYSVHTFSMDMMGPSGGYENSGLCREFGPEGYGEFLEHRMIQVGTR
;
A
#
# COMPACT_ATOMS: atom_id res chain seq x y z
N MET A 1 -4.44 -16.83 -12.46
CA MET A 1 -3.05 -17.08 -12.04
C MET A 1 -2.27 -15.85 -12.47
N THR A 2 -2.09 -14.90 -11.56
CA THR A 2 -1.38 -13.64 -11.86
C THR A 2 0.09 -13.98 -12.10
N GLU A 3 0.67 -13.41 -13.16
CA GLU A 3 2.09 -13.60 -13.48
C GLU A 3 2.96 -13.04 -12.34
N LEU A 4 3.97 -13.80 -11.91
CA LEU A 4 4.86 -13.41 -10.82
C LEU A 4 5.74 -12.24 -11.27
N VAL A 5 5.64 -11.11 -10.57
CA VAL A 5 6.40 -9.90 -10.92
C VAL A 5 7.78 -9.91 -10.28
N GLU A 6 8.83 -9.85 -11.11
CA GLU A 6 10.23 -9.83 -10.66
C GLU A 6 10.85 -8.44 -10.87
N HIS A 7 11.14 -7.76 -9.76
CA HIS A 7 11.99 -6.57 -9.78
C HIS A 7 13.33 -6.93 -9.16
N ARG A 8 14.42 -6.70 -9.91
CA ARG A 8 15.76 -7.13 -9.52
C ARG A 8 16.70 -5.99 -9.15
N GLN A 9 16.26 -4.74 -9.35
CA GLN A 9 17.09 -3.55 -9.24
C GLN A 9 16.51 -2.56 -8.24
N LEU A 10 17.39 -1.79 -7.61
CA LEU A 10 17.07 -0.67 -6.74
C LEU A 10 17.15 0.63 -7.54
N TYR A 11 16.27 1.59 -7.26
CA TYR A 11 16.39 2.93 -7.84
C TYR A 11 17.26 3.82 -6.94
N VAL A 12 18.51 4.06 -7.35
CA VAL A 12 19.50 4.83 -6.57
C VAL A 12 20.16 5.87 -7.47
N GLY A 13 20.20 7.13 -6.99
CA GLY A 13 20.90 8.22 -7.68
C GLY A 13 20.32 8.58 -9.06
N GLY A 14 19.03 8.29 -9.31
CA GLY A 14 18.40 8.57 -10.60
C GLY A 14 18.43 7.42 -11.60
N THR A 15 18.93 6.24 -11.21
CA THR A 15 19.08 5.08 -12.09
C THR A 15 18.61 3.80 -11.42
N LEU A 16 18.12 2.83 -12.20
CA LEU A 16 17.98 1.46 -11.73
C LEU A 16 19.36 0.81 -11.70
N SER A 17 19.72 0.25 -10.55
CA SER A 17 21.03 -0.34 -10.29
C SER A 17 20.87 -1.67 -9.58
N ASP A 18 21.82 -2.58 -9.80
CA ASP A 18 21.83 -3.85 -9.09
C ASP A 18 22.07 -3.61 -7.58
N PRO A 19 21.43 -4.40 -6.70
CA PRO A 19 21.72 -4.39 -5.27
C PRO A 19 23.15 -4.89 -5.03
N LEU A 20 23.77 -4.39 -3.97
CA LEU A 20 25.09 -4.84 -3.53
C LEU A 20 25.01 -6.16 -2.75
N GLY A 21 23.83 -6.51 -2.26
CA GLY A 21 23.51 -7.83 -1.72
C GLY A 21 22.82 -8.76 -2.73
N THR A 22 22.72 -10.05 -2.39
CA THR A 22 22.02 -11.06 -3.22
C THR A 22 20.67 -11.48 -2.65
N ALA A 23 20.28 -10.97 -1.47
CA ALA A 23 19.05 -11.33 -0.81
C ALA A 23 17.83 -10.70 -1.51
N SER A 24 16.67 -11.35 -1.42
CA SER A 24 15.40 -10.90 -1.98
C SER A 24 14.25 -11.17 -1.02
N ASN A 25 13.23 -10.32 -1.03
CA ASN A 25 11.99 -10.51 -0.30
C ASN A 25 10.90 -11.03 -1.26
N GLU A 26 10.09 -11.96 -0.78
CA GLU A 26 8.86 -12.37 -1.44
C GLU A 26 7.74 -11.41 -1.08
N VAL A 27 6.98 -11.00 -2.09
CA VAL A 27 5.74 -10.24 -1.92
C VAL A 27 4.61 -11.25 -1.96
N VAL A 28 3.97 -11.46 -0.81
CA VAL A 28 2.88 -12.41 -0.62
C VAL A 28 1.58 -11.65 -0.63
N SER A 29 0.66 -12.07 -1.50
CA SER A 29 -0.70 -11.53 -1.54
C SER A 29 -1.40 -11.90 -0.23
N PRO A 30 -1.93 -10.92 0.51
CA PRO A 30 -2.70 -11.22 1.71
C PRO A 30 -3.91 -12.10 1.33
N HIS A 31 -4.67 -11.72 0.30
CA HIS A 31 -5.92 -12.37 -0.11
C HIS A 31 -5.86 -13.85 -0.51
N THR A 32 -4.66 -14.33 -0.88
CA THR A 32 -4.49 -15.68 -1.46
C THR A 32 -3.38 -16.47 -0.81
N GLU A 33 -2.61 -15.83 0.08
CA GLU A 33 -1.38 -16.35 0.67
C GLU A 33 -0.32 -16.83 -0.36
N GLN A 34 -0.50 -16.48 -1.65
CA GLN A 34 0.44 -16.85 -2.70
C GLN A 34 1.48 -15.77 -2.92
N VAL A 35 2.69 -16.18 -3.28
CA VAL A 35 3.73 -15.26 -3.76
C VAL A 35 3.27 -14.64 -5.09
N ILE A 36 3.20 -13.32 -5.13
CA ILE A 36 2.81 -12.54 -6.31
C ILE A 36 3.97 -11.73 -6.90
N GLY A 37 5.09 -11.60 -6.16
CA GLY A 37 6.29 -10.95 -6.67
C GLY A 37 7.54 -11.21 -5.83
N ARG A 38 8.69 -10.75 -6.34
CA ARG A 38 9.96 -10.69 -5.62
C ARG A 38 10.66 -9.36 -5.87
N VAL A 39 11.27 -8.84 -4.81
CA VAL A 39 12.02 -7.58 -4.82
C VAL A 39 13.38 -7.75 -4.14
N PRO A 40 14.42 -6.98 -4.50
CA PRO A 40 15.71 -7.05 -3.81
C PRO A 40 15.57 -6.65 -2.34
N HIS A 41 16.29 -7.34 -1.47
CA HIS A 41 16.47 -6.94 -0.07
C HIS A 41 17.72 -6.07 0.04
N ALA A 42 17.51 -4.75 0.10
CA ALA A 42 18.61 -3.80 0.24
C ALA A 42 19.36 -4.01 1.55
N ASN A 43 20.69 -4.08 1.48
CA ASN A 43 21.55 -4.19 2.67
C ASN A 43 22.09 -2.83 3.12
N GLU A 44 22.89 -2.81 4.18
CA GLU A 44 23.51 -1.58 4.72
C GLU A 44 24.33 -0.82 3.65
N ALA A 45 25.10 -1.51 2.83
CA ALA A 45 25.90 -0.89 1.78
C ALA A 45 25.03 -0.24 0.68
N ASP A 46 23.89 -0.84 0.34
CA ASP A 46 22.91 -0.24 -0.57
C ASP A 46 22.32 1.04 0.01
N VAL A 47 22.03 1.05 1.32
CA VAL A 47 21.55 2.23 2.04
C VAL A 47 22.61 3.32 2.04
N ASP A 48 23.86 3.01 2.39
CA ASP A 48 24.97 3.97 2.38
C ASP A 48 25.17 4.59 0.99
N ARG A 49 25.10 3.77 -0.06
CA ARG A 49 25.16 4.22 -1.45
C ARG A 49 24.02 5.19 -1.78
N ALA A 50 22.79 4.87 -1.35
CA ALA A 50 21.63 5.73 -1.57
C ALA A 50 21.73 7.06 -0.81
N VAL A 51 22.18 7.03 0.44
CA VAL A 51 22.42 8.22 1.25
C VAL A 51 23.50 9.10 0.64
N ALA A 52 24.62 8.52 0.20
CA ALA A 52 25.69 9.25 -0.48
C ALA A 52 25.20 9.89 -1.78
N ALA A 53 24.38 9.18 -2.57
CA ALA A 53 23.79 9.74 -3.80
C ALA A 53 22.82 10.90 -3.49
N ALA A 54 21.97 10.75 -2.49
CA ALA A 54 21.07 11.81 -2.04
C ALA A 54 21.84 13.03 -1.53
N ARG A 55 22.93 12.83 -0.78
CA ARG A 55 23.80 13.90 -0.29
C ARG A 55 24.47 14.65 -1.42
N ARG A 56 25.04 13.97 -2.42
CA ARG A 56 25.60 14.61 -3.63
C ARG A 56 24.53 15.40 -4.39
N ALA A 57 23.34 14.85 -4.55
CA ALA A 57 22.23 15.57 -5.19
C ALA A 57 21.80 16.82 -4.41
N PHE A 58 22.03 16.84 -3.10
CA PHE A 58 21.79 18.01 -2.25
C PHE A 58 22.97 19.00 -2.26
N ASP A 59 24.22 18.58 -2.19
CA ASP A 59 25.34 19.51 -2.13
C ASP A 59 25.63 20.11 -3.52
N ASP A 60 25.74 19.24 -4.50
CA ASP A 60 26.24 19.55 -5.84
C ASP A 60 25.13 19.56 -6.90
N GLY A 61 24.01 18.91 -6.60
CA GLY A 61 22.89 18.80 -7.54
C GLY A 61 22.07 20.09 -7.68
N PRO A 62 21.17 20.12 -8.68
CA PRO A 62 20.31 21.27 -8.92
C PRO A 62 19.22 21.42 -7.85
N ARG A 63 18.89 20.35 -7.11
CA ARG A 63 17.70 20.26 -6.24
C ARG A 63 17.57 21.37 -5.17
N PRO A 64 18.63 21.82 -4.48
CA PRO A 64 18.48 22.92 -3.51
C PRO A 64 18.31 24.29 -4.17
N ARG A 65 18.74 24.41 -5.44
CA ARG A 65 18.75 25.67 -6.20
C ARG A 65 17.62 25.76 -7.22
N THR A 66 16.91 24.66 -7.50
CA THR A 66 15.71 24.65 -8.35
C THR A 66 14.66 25.60 -7.80
N SER A 67 14.14 26.42 -8.71
CA SER A 67 13.06 27.37 -8.43
C SER A 67 11.77 26.67 -8.01
N LEU A 68 10.84 27.44 -7.42
CA LEU A 68 9.52 26.93 -7.06
C LEU A 68 8.78 26.40 -8.30
N ASP A 69 8.82 27.13 -9.41
CA ASP A 69 8.12 26.78 -10.66
C ASP A 69 8.64 25.47 -11.25
N GLU A 70 9.96 25.27 -11.26
CA GLU A 70 10.55 24.01 -11.72
C GLU A 70 10.17 22.84 -10.82
N ARG A 71 10.09 23.06 -9.49
CA ARG A 71 9.63 22.04 -8.55
C ARG A 71 8.16 21.70 -8.76
N ILE A 72 7.30 22.69 -8.98
CA ILE A 72 5.89 22.50 -9.32
C ILE A 72 5.78 21.70 -10.62
N ALA A 73 6.58 22.02 -11.64
CA ALA A 73 6.58 21.29 -12.90
C ALA A 73 7.00 19.81 -12.73
N VAL A 74 7.98 19.51 -11.87
CA VAL A 74 8.37 18.13 -11.54
C VAL A 74 7.22 17.39 -10.85
N VAL A 75 6.64 17.97 -9.80
CA VAL A 75 5.54 17.33 -9.05
C VAL A 75 4.30 17.15 -9.93
N THR A 76 4.02 18.11 -10.81
CA THR A 76 2.90 18.03 -11.75
C THR A 76 3.07 16.87 -12.71
N ARG A 77 4.28 16.68 -13.27
CA ARG A 77 4.58 15.51 -14.11
C ARG A 77 4.42 14.18 -13.38
N ILE A 78 4.81 14.11 -12.11
CA ILE A 78 4.60 12.91 -11.28
C ILE A 78 3.09 12.66 -11.09
N LYS A 79 2.33 13.70 -10.75
CA LYS A 79 0.86 13.64 -10.60
C LYS A 79 0.20 13.14 -11.89
N ASP A 80 0.57 13.70 -13.05
CA ASP A 80 0.03 13.29 -14.36
C ASP A 80 0.39 11.82 -14.67
N ALA A 81 1.63 11.41 -14.39
CA ALA A 81 2.08 10.03 -14.60
C ALA A 81 1.40 9.01 -13.66
N ILE A 82 1.02 9.42 -12.45
CA ILE A 82 0.20 8.60 -11.54
C ILE A 82 -1.22 8.50 -12.07
N ALA A 83 -1.83 9.64 -12.44
CA ALA A 83 -3.19 9.66 -12.97
C ALA A 83 -3.35 8.78 -14.23
N ALA A 84 -2.36 8.82 -15.13
CA ALA A 84 -2.33 7.99 -16.33
C ALA A 84 -2.26 6.49 -16.05
N ARG A 85 -1.75 6.07 -14.87
CA ARG A 85 -1.55 4.66 -14.48
C ARG A 85 -2.37 4.23 -13.27
N HIS A 86 -3.38 5.02 -12.89
CA HIS A 86 -4.09 4.84 -11.63
C HIS A 86 -4.71 3.45 -11.46
N GLU A 87 -5.24 2.84 -12.53
CA GLU A 87 -5.84 1.49 -12.48
C GLU A 87 -4.80 0.38 -12.30
N GLU A 88 -3.62 0.54 -12.87
CA GLU A 88 -2.50 -0.38 -12.68
C GLU A 88 -1.99 -0.29 -11.25
N LEU A 89 -1.72 0.93 -10.78
CA LEU A 89 -1.26 1.20 -9.42
C LEU A 89 -2.27 0.72 -8.36
N ALA A 90 -3.57 0.93 -8.58
CA ALA A 90 -4.61 0.46 -7.66
C ALA A 90 -4.61 -1.07 -7.57
N ARG A 91 -4.52 -1.78 -8.71
CA ARG A 91 -4.45 -3.25 -8.72
C ARG A 91 -3.19 -3.78 -8.01
N VAL A 92 -2.03 -3.17 -8.26
CA VAL A 92 -0.78 -3.55 -7.60
C VAL A 92 -0.88 -3.35 -6.09
N ILE A 93 -1.23 -2.15 -5.63
CA ILE A 93 -1.35 -1.82 -4.19
C ILE A 93 -2.34 -2.77 -3.52
N THR A 94 -3.51 -2.97 -4.10
CA THR A 94 -4.52 -3.90 -3.55
C THR A 94 -4.01 -5.33 -3.53
N SER A 95 -3.26 -5.79 -4.54
CA SER A 95 -2.74 -7.16 -4.54
C SER A 95 -1.65 -7.39 -3.49
N GLU A 96 -0.82 -6.38 -3.20
CA GLU A 96 0.30 -6.48 -2.25
C GLU A 96 -0.10 -6.15 -0.81
N TYR A 97 -1.06 -5.25 -0.63
CA TYR A 97 -1.46 -4.71 0.66
C TYR A 97 -2.98 -4.84 0.87
N GLY A 98 -3.38 -5.63 1.88
CA GLY A 98 -4.78 -5.79 2.32
C GLY A 98 -5.32 -4.61 3.15
N LEU A 99 -4.88 -3.39 2.84
CA LEU A 99 -5.16 -2.19 3.64
C LEU A 99 -6.63 -1.75 3.56
N SER A 100 -7.11 -1.05 4.58
CA SER A 100 -8.24 -0.13 4.41
C SER A 100 -7.80 1.07 3.56
N GLY A 101 -8.63 1.49 2.60
CA GLY A 101 -8.20 2.46 1.59
C GLY A 101 -9.32 3.30 1.00
N SER A 102 -8.95 4.31 0.21
CA SER A 102 -9.90 5.11 -0.56
C SER A 102 -9.46 5.20 -2.02
N VAL A 103 -10.35 4.87 -2.95
CA VAL A 103 -10.13 5.07 -4.38
C VAL A 103 -10.70 6.42 -4.79
N TRP A 104 -9.89 7.19 -5.50
CA TRP A 104 -10.30 8.45 -6.11
C TRP A 104 -10.19 8.32 -7.62
N THR A 105 -11.32 8.34 -8.32
CA THR A 105 -11.45 8.04 -9.74
C THR A 105 -12.41 9.02 -10.42
N ALA A 106 -12.43 9.07 -11.75
CA ALA A 106 -13.49 9.79 -12.46
C ALA A 106 -14.77 8.92 -12.62
N ASP A 107 -14.65 7.62 -12.40
CA ASP A 107 -15.70 6.62 -12.60
C ASP A 107 -15.99 5.87 -11.30
N THR A 108 -17.07 6.27 -10.62
CA THR A 108 -17.47 5.73 -9.30
C THR A 108 -17.81 4.24 -9.36
N GLU A 109 -18.48 3.75 -10.41
CA GLU A 109 -18.86 2.34 -10.51
C GLU A 109 -17.63 1.46 -10.63
N ARG A 110 -16.65 1.91 -11.43
CA ARG A 110 -15.35 1.24 -11.54
C ARG A 110 -14.57 1.26 -10.23
N GLY A 111 -14.67 2.36 -9.48
CA GLY A 111 -14.14 2.44 -8.12
C GLY A 111 -14.74 1.37 -7.21
N VAL A 112 -16.07 1.18 -7.25
CA VAL A 112 -16.77 0.17 -6.46
C VAL A 112 -16.39 -1.25 -6.87
N ASP A 113 -16.24 -1.53 -8.18
CA ASP A 113 -15.85 -2.87 -8.64
C ASP A 113 -14.42 -3.22 -8.23
N LEU A 114 -13.51 -2.24 -8.21
CA LEU A 114 -12.16 -2.43 -7.68
C LEU A 114 -12.19 -2.74 -6.17
N VAL A 115 -13.03 -2.05 -5.41
CA VAL A 115 -13.25 -2.33 -3.98
C VAL A 115 -13.79 -3.73 -3.74
N ARG A 116 -14.76 -4.19 -4.54
CA ARG A 116 -15.31 -5.55 -4.41
C ARG A 116 -14.27 -6.65 -4.66
N GLN A 117 -13.32 -6.38 -5.55
CA GLN A 117 -12.21 -7.29 -5.85
C GLN A 117 -11.09 -7.23 -4.80
N ALA A 118 -11.05 -6.15 -4.01
CA ALA A 118 -9.94 -5.87 -3.13
C ALA A 118 -9.87 -6.76 -1.89
N GLY A 119 -10.95 -7.42 -1.45
CA GLY A 119 -10.89 -8.35 -0.30
C GLY A 119 -10.48 -7.71 1.04
N THR A 120 -10.59 -6.38 1.16
CA THR A 120 -10.12 -5.60 2.33
C THR A 120 -11.22 -5.32 3.35
N GLY A 121 -10.87 -4.99 4.60
CA GLY A 121 -11.82 -4.71 5.68
C GLY A 121 -12.76 -3.52 5.43
N THR A 122 -12.21 -2.34 5.13
CA THR A 122 -13.00 -1.11 4.92
C THR A 122 -12.43 -0.28 3.78
N TYR A 123 -13.25 0.07 2.79
CA TYR A 123 -12.82 0.85 1.63
C TYR A 123 -13.84 1.92 1.25
N SER A 124 -13.35 3.04 0.75
CA SER A 124 -14.16 4.20 0.36
C SER A 124 -13.94 4.60 -1.10
N VAL A 125 -14.92 5.25 -1.73
CA VAL A 125 -14.80 5.85 -3.07
C VAL A 125 -15.10 7.34 -2.98
N HIS A 126 -14.18 8.20 -3.44
CA HIS A 126 -14.25 9.68 -3.36
C HIS A 126 -14.42 10.26 -1.94
N THR A 127 -14.10 9.46 -0.93
CA THR A 127 -14.18 9.88 0.45
C THR A 127 -13.11 9.17 1.27
N PHE A 128 -12.75 9.80 2.37
CA PHE A 128 -12.05 9.18 3.47
C PHE A 128 -12.85 9.54 4.71
N SER A 129 -13.99 8.86 4.87
CA SER A 129 -14.87 9.06 6.01
C SER A 129 -14.82 7.81 6.88
N MET A 130 -14.51 8.00 8.16
CA MET A 130 -14.68 6.96 9.16
C MET A 130 -16.15 6.92 9.54
N ASP A 131 -16.85 5.84 9.19
CA ASP A 131 -18.17 5.57 9.73
C ASP A 131 -18.01 5.01 11.14
N MET A 132 -18.30 5.81 12.17
CA MET A 132 -18.20 5.36 13.58
C MET A 132 -19.23 4.28 13.96
N MET A 133 -20.20 4.00 13.08
CA MET A 133 -21.21 2.97 13.29
C MET A 133 -20.97 1.73 12.41
N GLY A 134 -20.02 1.77 11.48
CA GLY A 134 -19.61 0.66 10.62
C GLY A 134 -18.27 0.07 11.03
N PRO A 135 -18.01 -1.23 10.75
CA PRO A 135 -16.73 -1.83 11.07
C PRO A 135 -15.59 -1.21 10.24
N SER A 136 -14.56 -0.71 10.91
CA SER A 136 -13.33 -0.16 10.32
C SER A 136 -12.14 -1.05 10.62
N GLY A 137 -11.31 -1.38 9.65
CA GLY A 137 -9.99 -1.94 9.95
C GLY A 137 -9.35 -2.70 8.82
N GLY A 138 -8.15 -3.20 9.13
CA GLY A 138 -7.32 -3.94 8.20
C GLY A 138 -7.75 -5.39 8.02
N TYR A 139 -7.18 -6.02 7.00
CA TYR A 139 -7.17 -7.47 6.85
C TYR A 139 -5.72 -7.95 6.66
N GLU A 140 -5.41 -9.15 7.18
CA GLU A 140 -4.14 -9.88 6.99
C GLU A 140 -2.87 -9.06 7.29
N ASN A 141 -2.04 -8.71 6.30
CA ASN A 141 -0.76 -8.01 6.52
C ASN A 141 -0.89 -6.63 7.17
N SER A 142 -2.10 -6.06 7.17
CA SER A 142 -2.42 -4.81 7.88
C SER A 142 -2.98 -5.03 9.29
N GLY A 143 -3.11 -6.29 9.72
CA GLY A 143 -3.70 -6.73 10.98
C GLY A 143 -5.18 -7.10 10.84
N LEU A 144 -5.63 -8.09 11.61
CA LEU A 144 -7.06 -8.43 11.75
C LEU A 144 -7.69 -7.50 12.79
N CYS A 145 -7.97 -6.26 12.39
CA CYS A 145 -8.63 -5.30 13.28
C CYS A 145 -10.04 -4.99 12.78
N ARG A 146 -10.99 -4.93 13.71
CA ARG A 146 -12.34 -4.37 13.49
C ARG A 146 -12.60 -3.39 14.63
N GLU A 147 -12.36 -2.12 14.36
CA GLU A 147 -12.65 -0.99 15.22
C GLU A 147 -14.01 -0.41 14.84
N PHE A 148 -14.69 0.22 15.80
CA PHE A 148 -16.07 0.70 15.66
C PHE A 148 -17.10 -0.43 15.40
N GLY A 149 -18.39 -0.06 15.39
CA GLY A 149 -19.50 -1.01 15.25
C GLY A 149 -19.62 -2.03 16.40
N PRO A 150 -20.67 -2.90 16.39
CA PRO A 150 -20.85 -3.96 17.38
C PRO A 150 -19.68 -4.95 17.46
N GLU A 151 -18.99 -5.19 16.34
CA GLU A 151 -17.90 -6.16 16.21
C GLU A 151 -16.67 -5.77 17.04
N GLY A 152 -16.33 -4.47 17.11
CA GLY A 152 -15.21 -4.00 17.91
C GLY A 152 -15.41 -4.12 19.42
N TYR A 153 -16.66 -4.25 19.88
CA TYR A 153 -16.94 -4.49 21.31
C TYR A 153 -16.78 -5.96 21.70
N GLY A 154 -16.69 -6.89 20.74
CA GLY A 154 -16.62 -8.34 21.02
C GLY A 154 -15.47 -8.72 21.95
N GLU A 155 -14.30 -8.09 21.80
CA GLU A 155 -13.12 -8.28 22.66
C GLU A 155 -13.34 -7.85 24.13
N PHE A 156 -14.36 -7.04 24.39
CA PHE A 156 -14.72 -6.53 25.73
C PHE A 156 -15.95 -7.22 26.34
N LEU A 157 -16.53 -8.21 25.66
CA LEU A 157 -17.71 -8.95 26.12
C LEU A 157 -17.32 -10.35 26.61
N GLU A 158 -17.89 -10.77 27.74
CA GLU A 158 -17.78 -12.16 28.20
C GLU A 158 -18.97 -12.99 27.73
N HIS A 159 -18.71 -14.09 27.03
CA HIS A 159 -19.76 -15.03 26.65
C HIS A 159 -20.24 -15.84 27.86
N ARG A 160 -21.56 -15.83 28.09
CA ARG A 160 -22.21 -16.61 29.16
C ARG A 160 -23.34 -17.44 28.57
N MET A 161 -23.28 -18.76 28.80
CA MET A 161 -24.35 -19.68 28.44
C MET A 161 -25.24 -19.94 29.65
N ILE A 162 -26.56 -19.83 29.47
CA ILE A 162 -27.55 -20.23 30.49
C ILE A 162 -28.44 -21.30 29.86
N GLN A 163 -28.48 -22.47 30.47
CA GLN A 163 -29.35 -23.56 30.06
C GLN A 163 -30.45 -23.73 31.10
N VAL A 164 -31.71 -23.63 30.67
CA VAL A 164 -32.89 -23.81 31.52
C VAL A 164 -33.61 -25.08 31.07
N GLY A 165 -33.71 -26.07 31.96
CA GLY A 165 -34.49 -27.28 31.75
C GLY A 165 -35.91 -27.12 32.29
N THR A 166 -36.90 -27.71 31.62
CA THR A 166 -38.26 -27.85 32.14
C THR A 166 -38.31 -28.89 33.25
N ARG A 167 -39.14 -28.63 34.28
CA ARG A 167 -39.44 -29.56 35.36
C ARG A 167 -40.25 -30.76 34.90
#